data_AF-A0A401HQH1-F1
#
_entry.id   AF-A0A401HQH1-F1
#
_cell.length_a   1.000
_cell.length_b   1.000
_cell.length_c   1.000
_cell.angle_alpha   90.00
_cell.angle_beta   90.00
_cell.angle_gamma   90.00
#
_symmetry.space_group_name_H-M   'P 1'
#
loop_
_entity.id
_entity.type
_entity.pdbx_description
1 polymer ?
#
loop_
_entity_poly.entity_id
_entity_poly.type
_entity_poly.pdbx_seq_one_letter_code
_entity_poly.pdbx_strand_id
1 'polypeptide(L)'
;MIYAVRTIAGQEKNVAEFLASKAEKEKIDIYSILATEDLKGYVLVEAPNRGAVEDLVRKTFKVRGIVPGETSVEELEHLLSPHKIIENIEKGDIVELIAGPFKGERGRVIRVDKHKEEVTLELIDAAVPIPVTVGVEQVKIVSKSS
;
A
#
# COMPACT_ATOMS: atom_id res chain seq x y z
N MET A 1 -12.68 6.30 -16.31
CA MET A 1 -13.48 5.91 -15.12
C MET A 1 -12.89 4.63 -14.57
N ILE A 2 -12.92 4.43 -13.25
CA ILE A 2 -12.30 3.25 -12.63
C ILE A 2 -13.38 2.32 -12.09
N TYR A 3 -13.23 1.04 -12.38
CA TYR A 3 -14.18 -0.01 -12.02
C TYR A 3 -13.48 -1.07 -11.17
N ALA A 4 -14.12 -1.50 -10.09
CA ALA A 4 -13.62 -2.59 -9.27
C ALA A 4 -14.12 -3.94 -9.80
N VAL A 5 -13.19 -4.86 -10.06
CA VAL A 5 -13.45 -6.23 -10.49
C VAL A 5 -13.13 -7.19 -9.35
N ARG A 6 -14.12 -7.96 -8.90
CA ARG A 6 -13.94 -8.98 -7.86
C ARG A 6 -13.14 -10.17 -8.38
N THR A 7 -12.18 -10.63 -7.60
CA THR A 7 -11.34 -11.79 -7.91
C THR A 7 -11.32 -12.81 -6.77
N ILE A 8 -10.47 -13.82 -6.90
CA ILE A 8 -10.08 -14.68 -5.79
C ILE A 8 -8.95 -13.97 -5.02
N ALA A 9 -9.12 -13.83 -3.71
CA ALA A 9 -8.10 -13.25 -2.84
C ALA A 9 -6.76 -13.99 -3.00
N GLY A 10 -5.66 -13.23 -3.12
CA GLY A 10 -4.31 -13.76 -3.39
C GLY A 10 -4.06 -14.14 -4.85
N GLN A 11 -4.95 -13.77 -5.78
CA GLN A 11 -4.80 -13.97 -7.22
C GLN A 11 -4.90 -12.66 -8.01
N GLU A 12 -4.93 -11.51 -7.35
CA GLU A 12 -5.14 -10.18 -7.91
C GLU A 12 -4.11 -9.87 -9.00
N LYS A 13 -2.82 -10.08 -8.70
CA LYS A 13 -1.72 -9.86 -9.65
C LYS A 13 -1.83 -10.76 -10.89
N ASN A 14 -2.05 -12.05 -10.69
CA ASN A 14 -2.19 -13.01 -11.79
C ASN A 14 -3.40 -12.69 -12.68
N VAL A 15 -4.50 -12.25 -12.05
CA VAL A 15 -5.70 -11.83 -12.79
C VAL A 15 -5.43 -10.53 -13.55
N ALA A 16 -4.75 -9.55 -12.93
CA ALA A 16 -4.39 -8.30 -13.60
C ALA A 16 -3.52 -8.53 -14.84
N GLU A 17 -2.48 -9.35 -14.73
CA GLU A 17 -1.61 -9.72 -15.86
C GLU A 17 -2.39 -10.44 -16.98
N PHE A 18 -3.28 -11.36 -16.61
CA PHE A 18 -4.13 -12.04 -17.58
C PHE A 18 -5.08 -11.07 -18.30
N LEU A 19 -5.74 -10.18 -17.55
CA LEU A 19 -6.66 -9.19 -18.11
C LEU A 19 -5.91 -8.22 -19.03
N ALA A 20 -4.71 -7.77 -18.65
CA ALA A 20 -3.88 -6.91 -19.51
C ALA A 20 -3.55 -7.58 -20.84
N SER A 21 -3.05 -8.82 -20.80
CA SER A 21 -2.76 -9.60 -22.02
C SER A 21 -4.01 -9.82 -22.88
N LYS A 22 -5.16 -10.06 -22.26
CA LYS A 22 -6.43 -10.21 -22.97
C LYS A 22 -6.86 -8.89 -23.63
N ALA A 23 -6.75 -7.76 -22.94
CA ALA A 23 -7.11 -6.45 -23.47
C ALA A 23 -6.31 -6.12 -24.74
N GLU A 24 -5.00 -6.35 -24.72
CA GLU A 24 -4.14 -6.17 -25.88
C GLU A 24 -4.52 -7.10 -27.05
N LYS A 25 -4.70 -8.39 -26.76
CA LYS A 25 -5.01 -9.41 -27.77
C LYS A 25 -6.36 -9.17 -28.44
N GLU A 26 -7.38 -8.81 -27.67
CA GLU A 26 -8.74 -8.59 -28.14
C GLU A 26 -9.01 -7.12 -28.54
N LYS A 27 -8.00 -6.25 -28.39
CA LYS A 27 -8.07 -4.81 -28.67
C LYS A 27 -9.22 -4.12 -27.92
N ILE A 28 -9.40 -4.50 -26.66
CA ILE A 28 -10.38 -3.89 -25.76
C ILE A 28 -9.75 -2.61 -25.21
N ASP A 29 -10.50 -1.51 -25.27
CA ASP A 29 -10.02 -0.21 -24.80
C ASP A 29 -9.97 -0.16 -23.27
N ILE A 30 -8.80 -0.45 -22.70
CA ILE A 30 -8.50 -0.44 -21.27
C ILE A 30 -7.25 0.42 -21.08
N TYR A 31 -7.33 1.43 -20.22
CA TYR A 31 -6.24 2.39 -20.01
C TYR A 31 -5.22 1.86 -19.02
N SER A 32 -5.68 1.26 -17.91
CA SER A 32 -4.81 0.72 -16.88
C SER A 32 -5.51 -0.35 -16.03
N ILE A 33 -4.72 -1.20 -15.38
CA ILE A 33 -5.18 -2.21 -14.43
C ILE A 33 -4.26 -2.16 -13.20
N LEU A 34 -4.84 -1.97 -12.01
CA LEU A 34 -4.11 -1.88 -10.74
C LEU A 34 -4.47 -3.05 -9.82
N ALA A 35 -3.46 -3.83 -9.47
CA ALA A 35 -3.49 -4.78 -8.36
C ALA A 35 -2.58 -4.25 -7.24
N THR A 36 -3.15 -4.05 -6.06
CA THR A 36 -2.43 -3.62 -4.85
C THR A 36 -2.67 -4.60 -3.71
N GLU A 37 -1.70 -4.75 -2.81
CA GLU A 37 -1.82 -5.60 -1.62
C GLU A 37 -2.82 -5.05 -0.59
N ASP A 38 -3.07 -3.73 -0.64
CA ASP A 38 -4.02 -3.03 0.24
C ASP A 38 -5.48 -3.37 -0.09
N LEU A 39 -5.75 -3.92 -1.29
CA LEU A 39 -7.10 -4.23 -1.77
C LEU A 39 -7.24 -5.72 -2.13
N LYS A 40 -7.41 -6.55 -1.10
CA LYS A 40 -7.57 -8.00 -1.26
C LYS A 40 -8.88 -8.38 -1.94
N GLY A 41 -8.79 -9.26 -2.93
CA GLY A 41 -9.92 -9.83 -3.67
C GLY A 41 -10.49 -8.92 -4.75
N TYR A 42 -9.80 -7.83 -5.12
CA TYR A 42 -10.22 -6.94 -6.18
C TYR A 42 -9.06 -6.52 -7.07
N VAL A 43 -9.38 -6.10 -8.28
CA VAL A 43 -8.50 -5.37 -9.20
C VAL A 43 -9.24 -4.13 -9.64
N LEU A 44 -8.55 -3.01 -9.79
CA LEU A 44 -9.11 -1.78 -10.32
C LEU A 44 -8.78 -1.70 -11.80
N VAL A 45 -9.78 -1.41 -12.62
CA VAL A 45 -9.66 -1.34 -14.08
C VAL A 45 -10.12 0.03 -14.55
N GLU A 46 -9.24 0.76 -15.21
CA GLU A 46 -9.54 2.05 -15.80
C GLU A 46 -9.96 1.89 -17.27
N ALA A 47 -11.13 2.41 -17.61
CA ALA A 47 -11.75 2.21 -18.92
C ALA A 47 -12.60 3.42 -19.36
N PRO A 48 -12.90 3.54 -20.67
CA PRO A 48 -13.81 4.54 -21.22
C PRO A 48 -15.26 4.38 -20.77
N ASN A 49 -15.66 3.17 -20.37
CA ASN A 49 -17.00 2.84 -19.90
C ASN A 49 -17.04 1.42 -19.32
N ARG A 50 -18.13 1.10 -18.63
CA ARG A 50 -18.39 -0.22 -18.05
C ARG A 50 -18.44 -1.35 -19.09
N GLY A 51 -18.91 -1.07 -20.31
CA GLY A 51 -19.01 -2.09 -21.38
C GLY A 51 -17.66 -2.69 -21.75
N ALA A 52 -16.62 -1.86 -21.85
CA ALA A 52 -15.25 -2.33 -22.07
C ALA A 52 -14.78 -3.29 -20.97
N VAL A 53 -15.10 -3.01 -19.71
CA VAL A 53 -14.77 -3.89 -18.58
C VAL A 53 -15.58 -5.18 -18.62
N GLU A 54 -16.86 -5.12 -19.02
CA GLU A 54 -17.71 -6.31 -19.19
C GLU A 54 -17.16 -7.26 -20.25
N ASP A 55 -16.67 -6.73 -21.37
CA ASP A 55 -16.02 -7.53 -22.42
C ASP A 55 -14.67 -8.10 -21.94
N LEU A 56 -13.90 -7.30 -21.20
CA LEU A 56 -12.63 -7.72 -20.61
C LEU A 56 -12.80 -8.91 -19.66
N VAL A 57 -13.79 -8.89 -18.77
CA VAL A 57 -13.99 -9.95 -17.76
C VAL A 57 -14.78 -11.15 -18.28
N ARG A 58 -15.36 -11.05 -19.48
CA ARG A 58 -16.17 -12.12 -20.08
C ARG A 58 -15.35 -13.41 -20.23
N LYS A 59 -15.88 -14.51 -19.69
CA LYS A 59 -15.23 -15.85 -19.71
C LYS A 59 -13.83 -15.87 -19.09
N THR A 60 -13.51 -14.93 -18.20
CA THR A 60 -12.21 -14.89 -17.54
C THR A 60 -12.20 -15.72 -16.25
N PHE A 61 -11.18 -16.56 -16.08
CA PHE A 61 -11.03 -17.39 -14.89
C PHE A 61 -10.70 -16.54 -13.64
N LYS A 62 -11.15 -16.99 -12.46
CA LYS A 62 -10.92 -16.33 -11.15
C LYS A 62 -11.50 -14.91 -11.01
N VAL A 63 -12.28 -14.44 -11.97
CA VAL A 63 -13.08 -13.21 -11.84
C VAL A 63 -14.49 -13.58 -11.37
N ARG A 64 -14.99 -12.86 -10.37
CA ARG A 64 -16.33 -13.06 -9.75
C ARG A 64 -17.35 -12.01 -10.15
N GLY A 65 -16.95 -11.03 -10.97
CA GLY A 65 -17.81 -10.01 -11.54
C GLY A 65 -17.43 -8.59 -11.13
N ILE A 66 -18.08 -7.62 -11.76
CA ILE A 66 -17.83 -6.20 -11.55
C ILE A 66 -18.64 -5.71 -10.36
N VAL A 67 -18.08 -4.80 -9.56
CA VAL A 67 -18.79 -4.09 -8.49
C VAL A 67 -19.70 -3.02 -9.11
N PRO A 68 -20.94 -2.83 -8.61
CA PRO A 68 -21.78 -1.73 -9.09
C PRO A 68 -21.17 -0.36 -8.81
N GLY A 69 -21.30 0.56 -9.77
CA GLY A 69 -20.75 1.91 -9.68
C GLY A 69 -19.37 2.04 -10.34
N GLU A 70 -18.83 3.23 -10.24
CA GLU A 70 -17.48 3.62 -10.67
C GLU A 70 -16.89 4.56 -9.64
N THR A 71 -15.57 4.69 -9.66
CA THR A 71 -14.80 5.57 -8.79
C THR A 71 -13.85 6.42 -9.64
N SER A 72 -13.29 7.47 -9.03
CA SER A 72 -12.32 8.36 -9.65
C SER A 72 -10.92 8.16 -9.06
N VAL A 73 -9.91 8.75 -9.69
CA VAL A 73 -8.53 8.65 -9.18
C VAL A 73 -8.40 9.36 -7.83
N GLU A 74 -9.11 10.47 -7.65
CA GLU A 74 -9.12 11.27 -6.43
C GLU A 74 -9.62 10.46 -5.22
N GLU A 75 -10.64 9.63 -5.43
CA GLU A 75 -11.15 8.74 -4.39
C GLU A 75 -10.15 7.62 -4.02
N LEU A 76 -9.21 7.31 -4.92
CA LEU A 76 -8.21 6.25 -4.76
C LEU A 76 -6.83 6.75 -4.30
N GLU A 77 -6.65 8.05 -4.05
CA GLU A 77 -5.36 8.64 -3.64
C GLU A 77 -4.72 7.93 -2.44
N HIS A 78 -5.55 7.52 -1.48
CA HIS A 78 -5.12 6.79 -0.29
C HIS A 78 -4.61 5.37 -0.56
N LEU A 79 -4.99 4.76 -1.68
CA LEU A 79 -4.46 3.46 -2.15
C LEU A 79 -3.23 3.64 -3.04
N LEU A 80 -3.09 4.80 -3.67
CA LEU A 80 -1.98 5.12 -4.56
C LEU A 80 -0.79 5.73 -3.82
N SER A 81 -1.03 6.25 -2.62
CA SER A 81 -0.02 6.76 -1.71
C SER A 81 0.14 5.79 -0.53
N PRO A 82 1.03 4.78 -0.61
CA PRO A 82 1.51 4.16 0.62
C PRO A 82 2.10 5.30 1.44
N HIS A 83 1.42 5.70 2.53
CA HIS A 83 1.93 6.70 3.45
C HIS A 83 3.20 6.11 4.05
N LYS A 84 4.34 6.35 3.41
CA LYS A 84 5.65 5.93 3.89
C LYS A 84 5.89 6.69 5.17
N ILE A 85 5.53 6.06 6.29
CA ILE A 85 5.73 6.60 7.64
C ILE A 85 7.19 7.04 7.77
N ILE A 86 8.11 6.32 7.12
CA ILE A 86 9.54 6.64 7.07
C ILE A 86 9.88 7.98 6.41
N GLU A 87 9.11 8.46 5.44
CA GLU A 87 9.36 9.78 4.83
C GLU A 87 9.10 10.91 5.82
N ASN A 88 8.27 10.64 6.82
CA ASN A 88 7.98 11.56 7.91
C ASN A 88 8.87 11.33 9.14
N ILE A 89 9.90 10.49 9.11
CA ILE A 89 10.79 10.31 10.26
C ILE A 89 12.18 10.83 9.91
N GLU A 90 12.67 11.76 10.72
CA GLU A 90 14.00 12.33 10.57
C GLU A 90 14.91 12.00 11.76
N LYS A 91 16.22 12.07 11.52
CA LYS A 91 17.20 11.94 12.60
C LYS A 91 17.03 13.09 13.59
N GLY A 92 16.83 12.76 14.86
CA GLY A 92 16.56 13.72 15.93
C GLY A 92 15.12 13.70 16.42
N ASP A 93 14.18 13.15 15.64
CA ASP A 93 12.79 13.00 16.05
C ASP A 93 12.67 12.14 17.32
N ILE A 94 11.66 12.45 18.14
CA ILE A 94 11.30 11.61 19.28
C ILE A 94 10.11 10.76 18.85
N VAL A 95 10.27 9.46 18.96
CA VAL A 95 9.24 8.48 18.64
C VAL A 95 8.97 7.58 19.85
N GLU A 96 7.76 7.06 19.94
CA GLU A 96 7.35 6.06 20.91
C GLU A 96 7.23 4.70 20.21
N LEU A 97 7.78 3.64 20.82
CA LEU A 97 7.63 2.29 20.32
C LEU A 97 6.23 1.78 20.67
N ILE A 98 5.45 1.38 19.67
CA ILE A 98 4.07 0.90 19.86
C ILE A 98 3.94 -0.64 19.84
N ALA A 99 5.03 -1.34 19.54
CA ALA A 99 5.11 -2.79 19.46
C ALA A 99 6.48 -3.32 19.95
N GLY A 100 6.58 -4.64 20.13
CA GLY A 100 7.81 -5.31 20.54
C GLY A 100 8.11 -5.21 22.05
N PRO A 101 9.29 -5.68 22.48
CA PRO A 101 9.66 -5.76 23.89
C PRO A 101 9.83 -4.40 24.57
N PHE A 102 10.04 -3.33 23.79
CA PHE A 102 10.20 -1.95 24.28
C PHE A 102 8.94 -1.11 24.07
N LYS A 103 7.77 -1.74 23.91
CA LYS A 103 6.49 -1.03 23.72
C LYS A 103 6.22 -0.06 24.88
N GLY A 104 5.90 1.19 24.55
CA GLY A 104 5.64 2.29 25.47
C GLY A 104 6.87 3.15 25.78
N GLU A 105 8.07 2.66 25.45
CA GLU A 105 9.30 3.42 25.62
C GLU A 105 9.44 4.50 24.54
N ARG A 106 10.13 5.59 24.89
CA ARG A 106 10.46 6.67 23.96
C ARG A 106 11.92 6.63 23.57
N GLY A 107 12.19 6.89 22.30
CA GLY A 107 13.53 6.94 21.77
C GLY A 107 13.74 8.12 20.82
N ARG A 108 14.96 8.63 20.80
CA ARG A 108 15.41 9.60 19.80
C ARG A 108 15.93 8.84 18.58
N VAL A 109 15.47 9.22 17.39
CA VAL A 109 15.94 8.66 16.13
C VAL A 109 17.38 9.09 15.89
N ILE A 110 18.31 8.13 15.82
CA ILE A 110 19.72 8.39 15.52
C ILE A 110 20.10 8.02 14.09
N ARG A 111 19.33 7.13 13.45
CA ARG A 111 19.50 6.70 12.06
C ARG A 111 18.18 6.29 11.44
N VAL A 112 18.01 6.59 10.15
CA VAL A 112 16.86 6.18 9.32
C VAL A 112 17.39 5.44 8.09
N ASP A 113 16.90 4.23 7.84
CA ASP A 113 17.19 3.45 6.63
C ASP A 113 15.94 3.41 5.75
N LYS A 114 15.88 4.34 4.78
CA LYS A 114 14.75 4.49 3.85
C LYS A 114 14.56 3.30 2.91
N HIS A 115 15.60 2.51 2.68
CA HIS A 115 15.51 1.35 1.80
C HIS A 115 14.90 0.14 2.50
N LYS A 116 15.19 -0.01 3.80
CA LYS A 116 14.70 -1.12 4.62
C LYS A 116 13.44 -0.80 5.42
N GLU A 117 13.01 0.45 5.43
CA GLU A 117 11.90 0.91 6.27
C GLU A 117 12.17 0.70 7.78
N GLU A 118 13.43 0.90 8.18
CA GLU A 118 13.89 0.72 9.57
C GLU A 118 14.41 2.04 10.17
N VAL A 119 14.24 2.20 11.48
CA VAL A 119 14.80 3.30 12.27
C VAL A 119 15.60 2.76 13.43
N THR A 120 16.76 3.37 13.68
CA THR A 120 17.56 3.10 14.88
C THR A 120 17.32 4.21 15.89
N LEU A 121 16.92 3.80 17.10
CA LEU A 121 16.54 4.66 18.21
C LEU A 121 17.53 4.54 19.37
N GLU A 122 17.75 5.64 20.07
CA GLU A 122 18.39 5.67 21.39
C GLU A 122 17.29 5.93 22.43
N LEU A 123 17.07 4.98 23.35
CA LEU A 123 16.03 5.09 24.38
C LEU A 123 16.35 6.20 25.39
N ILE A 124 15.36 7.03 25.70
CA ILE A 124 15.55 8.22 26.56
C ILE A 124 15.67 7.84 28.05
N ASP A 125 14.89 6.86 28.49
CA ASP A 125 14.80 6.46 29.91
C ASP A 125 15.77 5.32 30.29
N ALA A 126 16.66 4.93 29.37
CA ALA A 126 17.64 3.89 29.61
C ALA A 126 18.86 4.43 30.37
N ALA A 127 19.27 3.73 31.44
CA ALA A 127 20.46 4.09 32.23
C ALA A 127 21.77 4.04 31.42
N VAL A 128 21.78 3.30 30.31
CA VAL A 128 22.88 3.18 29.35
C VAL A 128 22.30 3.35 27.94
N PRO A 129 22.92 4.15 27.05
CA PRO A 129 22.42 4.33 25.69
C PRO A 129 22.61 3.02 24.90
N ILE A 130 21.51 2.31 24.69
CA ILE A 130 21.47 1.10 23.86
C ILE A 130 20.74 1.45 22.56
N PRO A 131 21.40 1.36 21.40
CA PRO A 131 20.74 1.57 20.11
C PRO A 131 19.85 0.38 19.77
N VAL A 132 18.59 0.64 19.43
CA VAL A 132 17.60 -0.37 19.03
C VAL A 132 17.12 -0.07 17.62
N THR A 133 17.18 -1.05 16.72
CA THR A 133 16.64 -0.91 15.35
C THR A 133 15.29 -1.62 15.25
N VAL A 134 14.28 -0.92 14.75
CA VAL A 134 12.89 -1.40 14.58
C VAL A 134 12.32 -0.95 13.25
N GLY A 135 11.25 -1.62 12.79
CA GLY A 135 10.49 -1.18 11.61
C GLY A 135 9.73 0.12 11.88
N VAL A 136 9.52 0.94 10.85
CA VAL A 136 8.80 2.22 10.97
C VAL A 136 7.33 2.07 11.36
N GLU A 137 6.72 0.92 11.08
CA GLU A 137 5.38 0.56 11.51
C GLU A 137 5.29 0.30 13.02
N GLN A 138 6.43 0.08 13.69
CA GLN A 138 6.50 -0.19 15.12
C GLN A 138 6.70 1.08 15.95
N VAL A 139 6.76 2.26 15.31
CA VAL A 139 7.01 3.53 15.98
C VAL A 139 5.93 4.56 15.66
N LYS A 140 5.71 5.48 16.59
CA LYS A 140 4.81 6.62 16.44
C LYS A 140 5.55 7.90 16.78
N ILE A 141 5.49 8.89 15.89
CA ILE A 141 6.12 10.20 16.12
C ILE A 141 5.43 10.91 17.29
N VAL A 142 6.21 11.34 18.28
CA VAL A 142 5.76 12.11 19.45
C VAL A 142 6.17 13.57 19.31
N SER A 143 7.40 13.82 18.85
CA SER A 143 7.89 15.16 18.56
C SER A 143 8.79 15.14 17.33
N LYS A 144 8.60 16.15 16.48
CA LYS A 144 9.52 16.45 15.39
C LYS A 144 10.74 17.18 15.92
N SER A 145 11.91 16.86 15.37
CA SER A 145 13.05 17.75 15.41
C SER A 145 12.70 18.99 14.59
N SER A 146 12.88 20.16 15.19
CA SER A 146 12.69 21.46 14.53
C SER A 146 14.00 21.94 13.93
#